data_AF-A0A9D7FQA3-F1
#
_entry.id   AF-A0A9D7FQA3-F1
#
_cell.length_a   1.000
_cell.length_b   1.000
_cell.length_c   1.000
_cell.angle_alpha   90.00
_cell.angle_beta   90.00
_cell.angle_gamma   90.00
#
_symmetry.space_group_name_H-M   'P 1'
#
loop_
_entity.id
_entity.type
_entity.pdbx_description
1 polymer ?
#
loop_
_entity_poly.entity_id
_entity_poly.type
_entity_poly.pdbx_seq_one_letter_code
_entity_poly.pdbx_strand_id
1 'polypeptide(L)'
;MDFTHGSFRNDTWFRSYAKPMFEIHGGQLALVHDQVPSPTELLSLYNSGQKRIAPQGLFLVEYGLRTLEKLKRRALDEQSEEWLVTSAIIRRFQESAQQIGAKPYLLIIPHDEILEKESSATHDTARLLKAESARIGMECLDLIPILLQKAAEDPRPLYKGHLSPWGHEVTAAAIQEHFRRIGWF
;
A
#
# COMPACT_ATOMS: atom_id res chain seq x y z
N MET A 1 19.16 -16.69 17.75
CA MET A 1 18.62 -16.00 16.57
C MET A 1 18.43 -14.54 16.95
N ASP A 2 19.39 -13.71 16.56
CA ASP A 2 19.28 -12.25 16.71
C ASP A 2 18.39 -11.71 15.61
N PHE A 3 17.17 -11.31 15.97
CA PHE A 3 16.26 -10.58 15.10
C PHE A 3 16.50 -9.08 15.29
N THR A 4 17.57 -8.58 14.69
CA THR A 4 17.82 -7.14 14.57
C THR A 4 17.32 -6.62 13.23
N HIS A 5 16.00 -6.62 13.03
CA HIS A 5 15.34 -5.73 12.08
C HIS A 5 14.00 -5.30 12.68
N GLY A 6 13.91 -4.04 13.09
CA GLY A 6 12.65 -3.45 13.58
C GLY A 6 12.79 -2.59 14.83
N SER A 7 13.65 -1.57 14.79
CA SER A 7 13.83 -0.59 15.88
C SER A 7 12.61 0.30 16.13
N PHE A 8 11.51 0.14 15.39
CA PHE A 8 10.30 0.94 15.58
C PHE A 8 9.45 0.51 16.78
N ARG A 9 9.85 -0.58 17.46
CA ARG A 9 10.11 -0.69 18.91
C ARG A 9 9.02 -0.39 19.94
N ASN A 10 8.73 0.88 20.29
CA ASN A 10 8.03 1.12 21.56
C ASN A 10 6.95 2.21 21.69
N ASP A 11 6.81 3.21 20.82
CA ASP A 11 5.88 4.33 21.15
C ASP A 11 4.51 4.32 20.46
N THR A 12 4.25 3.36 19.59
CA THR A 12 2.92 3.08 18.99
C THR A 12 2.36 1.69 19.34
N TRP A 13 2.93 1.05 20.38
CA TRP A 13 3.01 -0.41 20.57
C TRP A 13 1.84 -1.08 21.29
N PHE A 14 0.68 -1.05 20.63
CA PHE A 14 -0.23 -2.20 20.64
C PHE A 14 -0.72 -2.56 19.23
N ARG A 15 -0.69 -1.60 18.31
CA ARG A 15 -1.16 -1.74 16.92
C ARG A 15 -0.23 -2.53 16.00
N SER A 16 0.98 -2.86 16.43
CA SER A 16 2.02 -3.50 15.60
C SER A 16 2.46 -4.87 16.14
N TYR A 17 1.76 -5.41 17.15
CA TYR A 17 1.87 -6.83 17.48
C TYR A 17 1.28 -7.64 16.33
N ALA A 18 2.07 -8.55 15.76
CA ALA A 18 1.61 -9.69 14.96
C ALA A 18 0.44 -9.34 14.02
N LYS A 19 0.52 -8.22 13.30
CA LYS A 19 -0.48 -7.97 12.28
C LYS A 19 -0.26 -9.01 11.20
N PRO A 20 -1.28 -9.81 10.86
CA PRO A 20 -1.18 -10.72 9.74
C PRO A 20 -0.71 -9.90 8.53
N MET A 21 0.38 -10.33 7.93
CA MET A 21 0.96 -9.68 6.77
C MET A 21 1.27 -10.72 5.71
N PHE A 22 1.29 -10.30 4.46
CA PHE A 22 1.61 -11.18 3.36
C PHE A 22 3.11 -11.15 3.05
N GLU A 23 3.67 -12.33 2.83
CA GLU A 23 5.04 -12.53 2.37
C GLU A 23 5.05 -13.54 1.21
N ILE A 24 6.14 -13.56 0.45
CA ILE A 24 6.38 -14.59 -0.57
C ILE A 24 7.23 -15.71 0.03
N HIS A 25 6.62 -16.86 0.30
CA HIS A 25 7.32 -18.06 0.80
C HIS A 25 7.27 -19.15 -0.27
N GLY A 26 8.44 -19.65 -0.71
CA GLY A 26 8.50 -20.68 -1.76
C GLY A 26 7.85 -20.26 -3.09
N GLY A 27 7.84 -18.95 -3.39
CA GLY A 27 7.20 -18.40 -4.59
C GLY A 27 5.68 -18.23 -4.48
N GLN A 28 5.08 -18.47 -3.32
CA GLN A 28 3.64 -18.34 -3.08
C GLN A 28 3.34 -17.27 -2.03
N LEU A 29 2.18 -16.63 -2.17
CA LEU A 29 1.68 -15.66 -1.21
C LEU A 29 1.20 -16.37 0.07
N ALA A 30 1.92 -16.18 1.16
CA ALA A 30 1.59 -16.71 2.48
C ALA A 30 1.19 -15.58 3.42
N LEU A 31 0.15 -15.82 4.23
CA LEU A 31 -0.17 -14.95 5.35
C LEU A 31 0.68 -15.41 6.54
N VAL A 32 1.56 -14.53 7.02
CA VAL A 32 2.41 -14.77 8.19
C VAL A 32 1.90 -13.96 9.37
N HIS A 33 2.26 -14.36 10.59
CA HIS A 33 1.82 -13.72 11.83
C HIS A 33 0.28 -13.68 11.99
N ASP A 34 -0.39 -14.71 11.49
CA ASP A 34 -1.84 -14.93 11.66
C ASP A 34 -2.23 -15.15 13.13
N GLN A 35 -1.31 -15.69 13.93
CA GLN A 35 -1.46 -15.87 15.37
C GLN A 35 -0.91 -14.66 16.15
N VAL A 36 -1.83 -13.83 16.63
CA VAL A 36 -1.51 -12.79 17.61
C VAL A 36 -1.35 -13.47 18.97
N PRO A 37 -0.17 -13.42 19.62
CA PRO A 37 0.02 -14.02 20.93
C PRO A 37 -0.94 -13.36 21.94
N SER A 38 -1.57 -14.18 22.78
CA SER A 38 -2.44 -13.71 23.85
C SER A 38 -1.66 -12.82 24.85
N PRO A 39 -2.36 -11.97 25.63
CA PRO A 39 -1.71 -11.15 26.65
C PRO A 39 -0.87 -11.96 27.65
N THR A 40 -1.33 -13.16 28.02
CA THR A 40 -0.62 -14.08 28.92
C THR A 40 0.66 -14.61 28.30
N GLU A 41 0.63 -15.00 27.02
CA GLU A 41 1.82 -15.47 26.31
C GLU A 41 2.83 -14.34 26.12
N LEU A 42 2.36 -13.12 25.80
CA LEU A 42 3.24 -11.95 25.73
C LEU A 42 3.94 -11.69 27.06
N LEU A 43 3.20 -11.73 28.17
CA LEU A 43 3.75 -11.52 29.51
C LEU A 43 4.81 -12.58 29.85
N SER A 44 4.56 -13.85 29.53
CA SER A 44 5.55 -14.93 29.70
C SER A 44 6.82 -14.70 28.88
N LEU A 45 6.71 -14.20 27.65
CA LEU A 45 7.86 -13.88 26.79
C LEU A 45 8.70 -12.70 27.32
N TYR A 46 8.06 -11.70 27.93
CA TYR A 46 8.77 -10.60 28.58
C TYR A 46 9.45 -11.07 29.88
N ASN A 47 8.74 -11.85 30.70
CA ASN A 47 9.27 -12.37 31.96
C ASN A 47 10.43 -13.35 31.74
N SER A 48 10.42 -14.14 30.66
CA SER A 48 11.51 -15.05 30.31
C SER A 48 12.72 -14.34 29.70
N GLY A 49 12.62 -13.04 29.41
CA GLY A 49 13.66 -12.26 28.74
C GLY A 49 13.83 -12.58 27.25
N GLN A 50 13.01 -13.48 26.69
CA GLN A 50 12.96 -13.76 25.24
C GLN A 50 12.46 -12.55 24.43
N LYS A 51 11.68 -11.66 25.06
CA LYS A 51 11.35 -10.33 24.55
C LYS A 51 11.75 -9.25 25.55
N ARG A 52 12.21 -8.11 25.06
CA ARG A 52 12.57 -6.94 25.88
C ARG A 52 11.82 -5.70 25.37
N ILE A 53 11.41 -4.84 26.31
CA ILE A 53 10.93 -3.50 26.00
C ILE A 53 12.18 -2.63 25.85
N ALA A 54 12.42 -2.07 24.66
CA ALA A 54 13.59 -1.19 24.49
C ALA A 54 13.40 0.12 25.29
N PRO A 55 14.47 0.78 25.75
CA PRO A 55 14.36 2.00 26.54
C PRO A 55 13.77 3.16 25.72
N GLN A 56 12.93 3.98 26.34
CA GLN A 56 12.42 5.23 25.77
C GLN A 56 13.58 6.23 25.63
N GLY A 57 14.04 6.50 24.39
CA GLY A 57 15.14 7.44 24.16
C GLY A 57 15.82 7.39 22.78
N LEU A 58 15.56 6.37 21.96
CA LEU A 58 16.15 6.23 20.60
C LEU A 58 15.38 6.97 19.50
N PHE A 59 14.32 7.72 19.85
CA PHE A 59 13.41 8.38 18.91
C PHE A 59 14.08 9.29 17.87
N LEU A 60 15.13 10.03 18.27
CA LEU A 60 15.81 10.96 17.36
C LEU A 60 16.65 10.23 16.30
N VAL A 61 17.35 9.17 16.69
CA VAL A 61 18.12 8.32 15.78
C VAL A 61 17.18 7.60 14.82
N GLU A 62 16.04 7.13 15.33
CA GLU A 62 14.99 6.47 14.55
C GLU A 62 14.27 7.40 13.56
N TYR A 63 13.99 8.64 13.96
CA TYR A 63 13.44 9.66 13.06
C TYR A 63 14.45 10.01 11.95
N GLY A 64 15.74 10.07 12.29
CA GLY A 64 16.83 10.21 11.34
C GLY A 64 16.88 9.05 10.35
N LEU A 65 16.80 7.80 10.82
CA LEU A 65 16.76 6.61 9.99
C LEU A 65 15.53 6.57 9.08
N ARG A 66 14.33 6.95 9.57
CA ARG A 66 13.13 7.08 8.72
C ARG A 66 13.27 8.12 7.64
N THR A 67 13.89 9.24 7.97
CA THR A 67 14.15 10.30 6.99
C THR A 67 15.13 9.79 5.94
N LEU A 68 16.17 9.07 6.35
CA LEU A 68 17.11 8.42 5.44
C LEU A 68 16.47 7.30 4.61
N GLU A 69 15.55 6.51 5.15
CA GLU A 69 14.76 5.50 4.41
C GLU A 69 13.81 6.14 3.41
N LYS A 70 13.13 7.23 3.79
CA LYS A 70 12.29 8.02 2.88
C LYS A 70 13.12 8.64 1.76
N LEU A 71 14.33 9.10 2.06
CA LEU A 71 15.30 9.59 1.07
C LEU A 71 15.87 8.46 0.21
N LYS A 72 15.99 7.25 0.78
CA LYS A 72 16.37 6.01 0.10
C LYS A 72 15.18 5.27 -0.48
N ARG A 73 14.04 5.92 -0.76
CA ARG A 73 12.97 5.32 -1.58
C ARG A 73 13.60 4.85 -2.88
N ARG A 74 14.06 3.60 -2.91
CA ARG A 74 14.50 2.91 -4.11
C ARG A 74 13.27 2.92 -5.00
N ALA A 75 13.47 3.27 -6.28
CA ALA A 75 12.42 3.16 -7.27
C ALA A 75 11.77 1.78 -7.10
N LEU A 76 10.46 1.74 -6.89
CA LEU A 76 9.74 0.48 -6.85
C LEU A 76 9.89 -0.16 -8.23
N ASP A 77 10.48 -1.34 -8.28
CA ASP A 77 10.72 -2.06 -9.53
C ASP A 77 10.10 -3.46 -9.48
N GLU A 78 10.14 -4.15 -10.61
CA GLU A 78 9.51 -5.48 -10.77
C GLU A 78 10.14 -6.58 -9.92
N GLN A 79 11.34 -6.36 -9.39
CA GLN A 79 12.09 -7.33 -8.60
C GLN A 79 12.05 -7.00 -7.10
N SER A 80 11.60 -5.81 -6.72
CA SER A 80 11.41 -5.42 -5.33
C SER A 80 10.44 -6.36 -4.60
N GLU A 81 10.75 -6.70 -3.36
CA GLU A 81 9.93 -7.60 -2.54
C GLU A 81 8.52 -7.03 -2.34
N GLU A 82 8.42 -5.72 -2.13
CA GLU A 82 7.16 -5.00 -1.98
C GLU A 82 6.28 -5.17 -3.22
N TRP A 83 6.87 -5.11 -4.42
CA TRP A 83 6.13 -5.33 -5.65
C TRP A 83 5.74 -6.79 -5.85
N LEU A 84 6.63 -7.74 -5.56
CA LEU A 84 6.32 -9.18 -5.68
C LEU A 84 5.12 -9.56 -4.79
N VAL A 85 5.09 -9.08 -3.55
CA VAL A 85 3.96 -9.27 -2.63
C VAL A 85 2.70 -8.60 -3.19
N THR A 86 2.79 -7.33 -3.60
CA THR A 86 1.64 -6.57 -4.13
C THR A 86 1.03 -7.23 -5.37
N SER A 87 1.86 -7.62 -6.32
CA SER A 87 1.46 -8.32 -7.55
C SER A 87 0.76 -9.65 -7.22
N ALA A 88 1.31 -10.43 -6.29
CA ALA A 88 0.71 -11.69 -5.87
C ALA A 88 -0.65 -11.50 -5.14
N ILE A 89 -0.81 -10.45 -4.34
CA ILE A 89 -2.10 -10.08 -3.73
C ILE A 89 -3.14 -9.75 -4.82
N ILE A 90 -2.76 -8.93 -5.80
CA ILE A 90 -3.66 -8.50 -6.87
C ILE A 90 -4.13 -9.71 -7.70
N ARG A 91 -3.21 -10.62 -8.06
CA ARG A 91 -3.54 -11.88 -8.76
C ARG A 91 -4.53 -12.72 -7.97
N ARG A 92 -4.20 -12.99 -6.70
CA ARG A 92 -5.07 -13.80 -5.83
C ARG A 92 -6.45 -13.19 -5.66
N PHE A 93 -6.54 -11.87 -5.53
CA PHE A 93 -7.80 -11.15 -5.47
C PHE A 93 -8.61 -11.30 -6.75
N GLN A 94 -7.99 -11.09 -7.92
CA GLN A 94 -8.61 -11.23 -9.23
C GLN A 94 -9.17 -12.64 -9.43
N GLU A 95 -8.37 -13.67 -9.14
CA GLU A 95 -8.76 -15.07 -9.28
C GLU A 95 -9.93 -15.41 -8.35
N SER A 96 -9.85 -14.98 -7.08
CA SER A 96 -10.91 -15.23 -6.09
C SER A 96 -12.22 -14.54 -6.46
N ALA A 97 -12.16 -13.31 -6.96
CA ALA A 97 -13.34 -12.56 -7.39
C ALA A 97 -14.02 -13.21 -8.61
N GLN A 98 -13.23 -13.66 -9.59
CA GLN A 98 -13.75 -14.32 -10.78
C GLN A 98 -14.41 -15.66 -10.47
N GLN A 99 -13.88 -16.43 -9.51
CA GLN A 99 -14.46 -17.71 -9.08
C GLN A 99 -15.89 -17.58 -8.55
N ILE A 100 -16.25 -16.42 -7.98
CA ILE A 100 -17.60 -16.14 -7.49
C ILE A 100 -18.45 -15.34 -8.50
N GLY A 101 -17.98 -15.19 -9.74
CA GLY A 101 -18.67 -14.45 -10.81
C GLY A 101 -18.59 -12.93 -10.70
N ALA A 102 -17.75 -12.38 -9.82
CA ALA A 102 -17.52 -10.94 -9.74
C ALA A 102 -16.51 -10.47 -10.82
N LYS A 103 -16.60 -9.19 -11.17
CA LYS A 103 -15.67 -8.53 -12.10
C LYS A 103 -14.69 -7.65 -11.31
N PRO A 104 -13.46 -8.13 -11.03
CA PRO A 104 -12.48 -7.34 -10.32
C PRO A 104 -12.06 -6.12 -11.16
N TYR A 105 -11.80 -5.01 -10.49
CA TYR A 105 -11.48 -3.73 -11.09
C TYR A 105 -10.43 -3.01 -10.27
N LEU A 106 -9.37 -2.53 -10.91
CA LEU A 106 -8.28 -1.81 -10.24
C LEU A 106 -8.36 -0.31 -10.50
N LEU A 107 -8.57 0.44 -9.43
CA LEU A 107 -8.52 1.90 -9.46
C LEU A 107 -7.19 2.39 -8.89
N ILE A 108 -6.40 3.11 -9.68
CA ILE A 108 -5.15 3.72 -9.24
C ILE A 108 -5.45 5.15 -8.82
N ILE A 109 -5.44 5.39 -7.51
CA ILE A 109 -5.64 6.72 -6.91
C ILE A 109 -4.26 7.27 -6.53
N PRO A 110 -3.81 8.40 -7.12
CA PRO A 110 -2.53 8.97 -6.75
C PRO A 110 -2.57 9.63 -5.37
N HIS A 111 -1.39 9.76 -4.78
CA HIS A 111 -1.18 10.65 -3.65
C HIS A 111 -1.22 12.12 -4.12
N ASP A 112 -1.54 13.05 -3.23
CA ASP A 112 -1.63 14.49 -3.57
C ASP A 112 -0.32 15.08 -4.12
N GLU A 113 0.83 14.46 -3.83
CA GLU A 113 2.16 14.87 -4.29
C GLU A 113 2.29 14.94 -5.81
N ILE A 114 1.43 14.23 -6.57
CA ILE A 114 1.48 14.28 -8.03
C ILE A 114 1.05 15.64 -8.58
N LEU A 115 0.29 16.42 -7.81
CA LEU A 115 -0.17 17.74 -8.23
C LEU A 115 0.95 18.78 -8.16
N GLU A 116 2.02 18.48 -7.40
CA GLU A 116 3.12 19.40 -7.14
C GLU A 116 4.45 18.95 -7.78
N LYS A 117 4.60 17.66 -8.10
CA LYS A 117 5.86 17.06 -8.55
C LYS A 117 5.71 16.28 -9.85
N GLU A 118 6.52 16.62 -10.85
CA GLU A 118 6.60 15.90 -12.13
C GLU A 118 7.11 14.45 -12.00
N SER A 119 7.97 14.17 -11.02
CA SER A 119 8.43 12.81 -10.72
C SER A 119 8.10 12.43 -9.27
N SER A 120 7.44 11.29 -9.11
CA SER A 120 7.08 10.74 -7.81
C SER A 120 7.07 9.23 -7.85
N ALA A 121 7.37 8.58 -6.72
CA ALA A 121 7.28 7.12 -6.59
C ALA A 121 5.87 6.59 -6.94
N THR A 122 4.85 7.45 -6.81
CA THR A 122 3.48 7.19 -7.24
C THR A 122 3.39 6.85 -8.73
N HIS A 123 4.19 7.47 -9.60
CA HIS A 123 4.21 7.16 -11.04
C HIS A 123 4.80 5.77 -11.33
N ASP A 124 5.87 5.37 -10.63
CA ASP A 124 6.47 4.04 -10.78
C ASP A 124 5.49 2.96 -10.34
N THR A 125 4.85 3.15 -9.18
CA THR A 125 3.79 2.23 -8.70
C THR A 125 2.63 2.15 -9.68
N ALA A 126 2.14 3.28 -10.19
CA ALA A 126 1.04 3.30 -11.17
C ALA A 126 1.40 2.55 -12.46
N ARG A 127 2.63 2.75 -12.98
CA ARG A 127 3.12 2.02 -14.16
C ARG A 127 3.12 0.51 -13.91
N LEU A 128 3.64 0.06 -12.78
CA LEU A 128 3.69 -1.36 -12.41
C LEU A 128 2.26 -1.94 -12.26
N LEU A 129 1.36 -1.23 -11.58
CA LEU A 129 -0.05 -1.63 -11.42
C LEU A 129 -0.79 -1.76 -12.75
N LYS A 130 -0.56 -0.84 -13.69
CA LYS A 130 -1.12 -0.90 -15.05
C LYS A 130 -0.57 -2.09 -15.84
N ALA A 131 0.74 -2.33 -15.76
CA ALA A 131 1.35 -3.47 -16.42
C ALA A 131 0.80 -4.80 -15.87
N GLU A 132 0.67 -4.92 -14.55
CA GLU A 132 0.13 -6.12 -13.90
C GLU A 132 -1.34 -6.36 -14.23
N SER A 133 -2.18 -5.32 -14.17
CA SER A 133 -3.60 -5.42 -14.52
C SER A 133 -3.79 -5.85 -15.97
N ALA A 134 -3.03 -5.26 -16.91
CA ALA A 134 -3.03 -5.72 -18.30
C ALA A 134 -2.58 -7.18 -18.45
N ARG A 135 -1.51 -7.57 -17.73
CA ARG A 135 -0.96 -8.94 -17.75
C ARG A 135 -1.97 -9.99 -17.28
N ILE A 136 -2.83 -9.66 -16.32
CA ILE A 136 -3.85 -10.58 -15.77
C ILE A 136 -5.25 -10.38 -16.36
N GLY A 137 -5.40 -9.49 -17.34
CA GLY A 137 -6.71 -9.17 -17.92
C GLY A 137 -7.70 -8.59 -16.90
N MET A 138 -7.22 -7.82 -15.93
CA MET A 138 -8.06 -7.09 -14.99
C MET A 138 -8.27 -5.66 -15.50
N GLU A 139 -9.53 -5.23 -15.54
CA GLU A 139 -9.87 -3.86 -15.92
C GLU A 139 -9.25 -2.86 -14.94
N CYS A 140 -8.67 -1.78 -15.47
CA CYS A 140 -7.96 -0.80 -14.66
C CYS A 140 -8.22 0.63 -15.14
N LEU A 141 -8.40 1.55 -14.18
CA LEU A 141 -8.43 2.98 -14.42
C LEU A 141 -7.33 3.67 -13.63
N ASP A 142 -6.52 4.40 -14.38
CA ASP A 142 -5.50 5.29 -13.86
C ASP A 142 -6.06 6.71 -13.72
N LEU A 143 -6.23 7.17 -12.47
CA LEU A 143 -6.76 8.51 -12.20
C LEU A 143 -5.70 9.61 -12.33
N ILE A 144 -4.40 9.29 -12.39
CA ILE A 144 -3.32 10.28 -12.50
C ILE A 144 -3.59 11.30 -13.61
N PRO A 145 -3.75 10.91 -14.89
CA PRO A 145 -3.97 11.87 -15.97
C PRO A 145 -5.26 12.67 -15.80
N ILE A 146 -6.30 12.06 -15.25
CA ILE A 146 -7.62 12.67 -15.08
C ILE A 146 -7.57 13.77 -14.01
N LEU A 147 -6.95 13.48 -12.87
CA LEU A 147 -6.83 14.42 -11.76
C LEU A 147 -5.87 15.57 -12.12
N LEU A 148 -4.78 15.31 -12.84
CA LEU A 148 -3.90 16.36 -13.36
C LEU A 148 -4.64 17.30 -14.31
N GLN A 149 -5.41 16.75 -15.26
CA GLN A 149 -6.23 17.55 -16.16
C GLN A 149 -7.24 18.41 -15.38
N LYS A 150 -7.93 17.83 -14.40
CA LYS A 150 -8.95 18.54 -13.62
C LYS A 150 -8.36 19.63 -12.73
N ALA A 151 -7.18 19.40 -12.16
CA ALA A 151 -6.44 20.42 -11.40
C ALA A 151 -6.02 21.61 -12.28
N ALA A 152 -5.73 21.38 -13.56
CA ALA A 152 -5.41 22.45 -14.50
C ALA A 152 -6.64 23.25 -14.96
N GLU A 153 -7.82 22.62 -15.00
CA GLU A 153 -9.07 23.24 -15.44
C GLU A 153 -9.77 24.06 -14.33
N ASP A 154 -9.63 23.67 -13.06
CA ASP A 154 -10.38 24.26 -11.95
C ASP A 154 -9.50 24.36 -10.69
N PRO A 155 -9.40 25.56 -10.06
CA PRO A 155 -8.51 25.81 -8.93
C PRO A 155 -9.02 25.24 -7.59
N ARG A 156 -10.23 24.65 -7.54
CA ARG A 156 -10.71 23.98 -6.33
C ARG A 156 -9.70 22.89 -5.92
N PRO A 157 -9.51 22.61 -4.63
CA PRO A 157 -8.56 21.57 -4.22
C PRO A 157 -9.14 20.17 -4.44
N LEU A 158 -8.45 19.31 -5.20
CA LEU A 158 -8.79 17.87 -5.32
C LEU A 158 -8.46 17.07 -4.06
N TYR A 159 -7.54 17.57 -3.23
CA TYR A 159 -7.06 16.89 -2.01
C TYR A 159 -7.04 17.83 -0.80
N LYS A 160 -7.23 17.24 0.39
CA LYS A 160 -7.00 17.81 1.72
C LYS A 160 -6.50 16.71 2.67
N GLY A 161 -5.34 16.11 2.35
CA GLY A 161 -4.82 14.89 3.00
C GLY A 161 -5.46 13.58 2.49
N HIS A 162 -6.71 13.66 2.04
CA HIS A 162 -7.42 12.65 1.22
C HIS A 162 -8.12 13.35 0.06
N LEU A 163 -8.77 12.61 -0.84
CA LEU A 163 -9.64 13.22 -1.86
C LEU A 163 -10.66 14.16 -1.17
N SER A 164 -10.75 15.39 -1.66
CA SER A 164 -11.77 16.34 -1.22
C SER A 164 -13.15 15.91 -1.72
N PRO A 165 -14.25 16.52 -1.26
CA PRO A 165 -15.58 16.24 -1.82
C PRO A 165 -15.59 16.39 -3.35
N TRP A 166 -14.93 17.43 -3.88
CA TRP A 166 -14.79 17.63 -5.32
C TRP A 166 -13.89 16.56 -5.97
N GLY A 167 -12.79 16.16 -5.33
CA GLY A 167 -11.95 15.06 -5.80
C GLY A 167 -12.70 13.72 -5.89
N HIS A 168 -13.60 13.45 -4.94
CA HIS A 168 -14.50 12.31 -4.98
C HIS A 168 -15.51 12.41 -6.13
N GLU A 169 -16.12 13.57 -6.36
CA GLU A 169 -17.02 13.79 -7.50
C GLU A 169 -16.32 13.53 -8.84
N VAL A 170 -15.13 14.09 -9.03
CA VAL A 170 -14.30 13.88 -10.24
C VAL A 170 -13.97 12.40 -10.42
N THR A 171 -13.57 11.72 -9.34
CA THR A 171 -13.24 10.29 -9.36
C THR A 171 -14.48 9.44 -9.70
N ALA A 172 -15.63 9.72 -9.09
CA ALA A 172 -16.86 8.99 -9.34
C ALA A 172 -17.34 9.16 -10.79
N ALA A 173 -17.27 10.38 -11.34
CA ALA A 173 -17.59 10.65 -12.73
C ALA A 173 -16.66 9.88 -13.68
N ALA A 174 -15.35 9.85 -13.38
CA ALA A 174 -14.37 9.11 -14.16
C ALA A 174 -14.63 7.58 -14.15
N ILE A 175 -14.96 7.03 -12.98
CA ILE A 175 -15.32 5.61 -12.84
C ILE A 175 -16.58 5.30 -13.64
N GLN A 176 -17.63 6.12 -13.50
CA GLN A 176 -18.88 5.93 -14.24
C GLN A 176 -18.64 5.94 -15.75
N GLU A 177 -17.88 6.92 -16.25
CA GLU A 177 -17.55 7.03 -17.66
C GLU A 177 -16.71 5.85 -18.15
N HIS A 178 -15.75 5.39 -17.34
CA HIS A 178 -14.97 4.21 -17.67
C HIS A 178 -15.85 2.96 -17.77
N PHE A 179 -16.75 2.76 -16.81
CA PHE A 179 -17.64 1.61 -16.82
C PHE A 179 -18.61 1.59 -18.00
N ARG A 180 -19.13 2.75 -18.44
CA ARG A 180 -19.91 2.84 -19.69
C ARG A 180 -19.09 2.39 -20.90
N ARG A 181 -17.84 2.85 -20.99
CA ARG A 181 -16.94 2.54 -22.12
C ARG A 181 -16.64 1.05 -22.25
N ILE A 182 -16.46 0.37 -21.12
CA ILE A 182 -16.20 -1.08 -21.08
C ILE A 182 -17.49 -1.93 -21.05
N GLY A 183 -18.66 -1.30 -21.18
CA GLY A 183 -19.97 -1.98 -21.26
C GLY A 183 -20.39 -2.67 -19.97
N TRP A 184 -20.02 -2.14 -18.81
CA TRP A 184 -20.46 -2.65 -17.50
C TRP A 184 -21.75 -1.98 -16.99
N PHE A 185 -22.12 -0.82 -17.57
CA PHE A 185 -23.41 -0.15 -17.40
C PHE A 185 -23.93 0.36 -18.73
#